data_AF-A0AAU2DLJ8-F1
#
_entry.id   AF-A0AAU2DLJ8-F1
#
_cell.length_a   1.000
_cell.length_b   1.000
_cell.length_c   1.000
_cell.angle_alpha   90.00
_cell.angle_beta   90.00
_cell.angle_gamma   90.00
#
_symmetry.space_group_name_H-M   'P 1'
#
loop_
_entity.id
_entity.type
_entity.pdbx_description
1 polymer ?
#
loop_
_entity_poly.entity_id
_entity_poly.type
_entity_poly.pdbx_seq_one_letter_code
_entity_poly.pdbx_strand_id
1 'polypeptide(L)'
;MENMGQMERDEREFGPRLGSMLDAYADELPTPATDLVSGGLARGRRLRRRRQTLWGAAVFTVATGLAGGAVLAGVIPDGTGGGKDNQAADATVTIPDFSLAAAQTSAPAGKVAVTGKAAVATLRDLLPGKPATSGYRWWDGKEGADSVSAGGRLLVQGRAETTVSVQGAFQLTAFDALDKDAAREAAGKSGQREQEQDKTGRTAPDKSAAAKEAAGSEPESKSTSEKKIRPATRAELQTFYSCAARTDAKATMSSCQARNLDDGSVLISYEEKSGPLTRRTADLLRKDGTRIVVVTSNSTDTKRGPADVTAPPLTLAQLTAIADSADWQAWVEPSVNDGAKGLS
;
A
#
# COMPACT_ATOMS: atom_id res chain seq x y z
N MET A 1 -67.38 11.90 33.43
CA MET A 1 -66.11 11.40 34.01
C MET A 1 -65.92 9.89 33.82
N GLU A 2 -66.84 9.16 33.16
CA GLU A 2 -66.73 7.69 32.98
C GLU A 2 -65.78 7.22 31.87
N ASN A 3 -65.40 8.08 30.91
CA ASN A 3 -64.55 7.68 29.78
C ASN A 3 -63.04 7.54 30.10
N MET A 4 -62.55 8.08 31.21
CA MET A 4 -61.11 8.06 31.53
C MET A 4 -60.67 6.71 32.14
N GLY A 5 -61.57 6.02 32.83
CA GLY A 5 -61.29 4.72 33.45
C GLY A 5 -61.31 3.52 32.48
N GLN A 6 -61.82 3.68 31.26
CA GLN A 6 -61.71 2.64 30.21
C GLN A 6 -60.33 2.66 29.56
N MET A 7 -59.77 3.85 29.29
CA MET A 7 -58.46 3.97 28.64
C MET A 7 -57.31 3.42 29.50
N GLU A 8 -57.34 3.62 30.82
CA GLU A 8 -56.32 3.04 31.73
C GLU A 8 -56.43 1.51 31.90
N ARG A 9 -57.61 0.93 31.66
CA ARG A 9 -57.78 -0.54 31.68
C ARG A 9 -57.26 -1.16 30.39
N ASP A 10 -57.52 -0.52 29.26
CA ASP A 10 -57.01 -0.98 27.96
C ASP A 10 -55.48 -0.90 27.89
N GLU A 11 -54.84 0.15 28.43
CA GLU A 11 -53.37 0.25 28.46
C GLU A 11 -52.69 -0.84 29.31
N ARG A 12 -53.31 -1.24 30.44
CA ARG A 12 -52.76 -2.30 31.30
C ARG A 12 -52.89 -3.69 30.70
N GLU A 13 -53.85 -3.90 29.81
CA GLU A 13 -54.06 -5.17 29.11
C GLU A 13 -53.23 -5.26 27.81
N PHE A 14 -52.97 -4.13 27.16
CA PHE A 14 -52.24 -4.10 25.89
C PHE A 14 -50.76 -4.47 26.05
N GLY A 15 -50.11 -4.00 27.13
CA GLY A 15 -48.68 -4.22 27.37
C GLY A 15 -48.28 -5.70 27.40
N PRO A 16 -48.92 -6.54 28.25
CA PRO A 16 -48.62 -7.96 28.32
C PRO A 16 -48.93 -8.72 27.02
N ARG A 17 -49.99 -8.32 26.29
CA ARG A 17 -50.41 -8.96 25.05
C ARG A 17 -49.50 -8.63 23.86
N LEU A 18 -48.98 -7.41 23.81
CA LEU A 18 -47.98 -7.05 22.81
C LEU A 18 -46.65 -7.78 23.08
N GLY A 19 -46.27 -7.92 24.35
CA GLY A 19 -45.10 -8.71 24.75
C GLY A 19 -45.20 -10.16 24.31
N SER A 20 -46.33 -10.82 24.57
CA SER A 20 -46.53 -12.23 24.17
C SER A 20 -46.60 -12.43 22.65
N MET A 21 -47.13 -11.46 21.90
CA MET A 21 -47.08 -11.50 20.44
C MET A 21 -45.66 -11.32 19.89
N LEU A 22 -44.86 -10.43 20.47
CA LEU A 22 -43.47 -10.23 20.03
C LEU A 22 -42.58 -11.44 20.34
N ASP A 23 -42.76 -12.09 21.49
CA ASP A 23 -42.05 -13.34 21.83
C ASP A 23 -42.44 -14.49 20.87
N ALA A 24 -43.74 -14.62 20.54
CA ALA A 24 -44.19 -15.64 19.60
C ALA A 24 -43.62 -15.43 18.17
N TYR A 25 -43.53 -14.18 17.72
CA TYR A 25 -42.89 -13.85 16.44
C TYR A 25 -41.36 -14.04 16.47
N ALA A 26 -40.71 -13.85 17.61
CA ALA A 26 -39.28 -14.08 17.77
C ALA A 26 -38.93 -15.57 17.74
N ASP A 27 -39.77 -16.43 18.32
CA ASP A 27 -39.62 -17.89 18.32
C ASP A 27 -39.90 -18.52 16.94
N GLU A 28 -40.74 -17.91 16.10
CA GLU A 28 -41.02 -18.40 14.73
C GLU A 28 -39.96 -18.01 13.69
N LEU A 29 -38.98 -17.18 14.03
CA LEU A 29 -37.92 -16.82 13.07
C LEU A 29 -36.98 -18.03 12.86
N PRO A 30 -36.91 -18.60 11.64
CA PRO A 30 -36.26 -19.88 11.37
C PRO A 30 -34.72 -19.81 11.33
N THR A 31 -34.11 -18.76 11.91
CA THR A 31 -32.67 -18.60 11.94
C THR A 31 -32.20 -18.29 13.35
N PRO A 32 -31.43 -19.19 14.00
CA PRO A 32 -30.95 -18.94 15.34
C PRO A 32 -30.10 -17.65 15.33
N ALA A 33 -30.35 -16.74 16.28
CA ALA A 33 -29.66 -15.46 16.38
C ALA A 33 -28.12 -15.62 16.43
N THR A 34 -27.65 -16.76 16.92
CA THR A 34 -26.23 -17.14 16.92
C THR A 34 -25.65 -17.31 15.52
N ASP A 35 -26.44 -17.72 14.52
CA ASP A 35 -26.03 -17.82 13.10
C ASP A 35 -25.97 -16.46 12.42
N LEU A 36 -26.82 -15.51 12.83
CA LEU A 36 -26.73 -14.13 12.36
C LEU A 36 -25.55 -13.39 12.99
N VAL A 37 -25.26 -13.64 14.27
CA VAL A 37 -24.09 -13.08 14.95
C VAL A 37 -22.81 -13.75 14.44
N SER A 38 -22.76 -15.08 14.27
CA SER A 38 -21.60 -15.78 13.73
C SER A 38 -21.38 -15.47 12.25
N GLY A 39 -22.45 -15.37 11.46
CA GLY A 39 -22.44 -14.92 10.07
C GLY A 39 -22.04 -13.45 9.93
N GLY A 40 -22.52 -12.59 10.82
CA GLY A 40 -22.14 -11.17 10.95
C GLY A 40 -20.68 -10.99 11.37
N LEU A 41 -20.19 -11.79 12.32
CA LEU A 41 -18.79 -11.82 12.74
C LEU A 41 -17.88 -12.45 11.68
N ALA A 42 -18.33 -13.43 10.90
CA ALA A 42 -17.58 -14.01 9.80
C ALA A 42 -17.50 -13.03 8.61
N ARG A 43 -18.61 -12.36 8.29
CA ARG A 43 -18.68 -11.31 7.26
C ARG A 43 -17.89 -10.08 7.69
N GLY A 44 -17.98 -9.67 8.95
CA GLY A 44 -17.22 -8.59 9.58
C GLY A 44 -15.72 -8.87 9.65
N ARG A 45 -15.30 -10.11 9.97
CA ARG A 45 -13.89 -10.54 9.93
C ARG A 45 -13.35 -10.57 8.50
N ARG A 46 -14.12 -11.01 7.50
CA ARG A 46 -13.72 -10.90 6.08
C ARG A 46 -13.57 -9.45 5.62
N LEU A 47 -14.49 -8.56 6.02
CA LEU A 47 -14.40 -7.12 5.72
C LEU A 47 -13.24 -6.43 6.45
N ARG A 48 -12.94 -6.78 7.70
CA ARG A 48 -11.75 -6.26 8.41
C ARG A 48 -10.43 -6.81 7.83
N ARG A 49 -10.35 -8.09 7.45
CA ARG A 49 -9.18 -8.64 6.72
C ARG A 49 -8.98 -7.96 5.36
N ARG A 50 -10.08 -7.58 4.68
CA ARG A 50 -10.03 -6.76 3.46
C ARG A 50 -9.63 -5.30 3.74
N ARG A 51 -10.01 -4.71 4.88
CA ARG A 51 -9.67 -3.32 5.23
C ARG A 51 -8.27 -3.15 5.83
N GLN A 52 -7.72 -4.16 6.50
CA GLN A 52 -6.38 -4.12 7.10
C GLN A 52 -5.25 -4.47 6.12
N THR A 53 -5.56 -4.66 4.85
CA THR A 53 -4.59 -4.81 3.74
C THR A 53 -4.67 -3.67 2.72
N LEU A 54 -5.31 -2.54 3.08
CA LEU A 54 -5.59 -1.40 2.18
C LEU A 54 -4.68 -0.17 2.38
N TRP A 55 -3.59 -0.25 3.15
CA TRP A 55 -2.82 0.96 3.53
C TRP A 55 -1.29 0.86 3.37
N GLY A 56 -0.78 0.05 2.44
CA GLY A 56 0.68 -0.01 2.26
C GLY A 56 1.20 -0.72 1.01
N ALA A 57 0.40 -0.90 -0.04
CA ALA A 57 0.81 -1.69 -1.20
C ALA A 57 1.53 -0.89 -2.29
N ALA A 58 2.55 -0.13 -1.89
CA ALA A 58 3.81 -0.10 -2.63
C ALA A 58 4.79 -1.04 -1.90
N VAL A 59 4.36 -2.26 -1.59
CA VAL A 59 5.23 -3.28 -0.98
C VAL A 59 6.18 -3.79 -2.06
N PHE A 60 7.42 -3.34 -2.03
CA PHE A 60 8.53 -4.08 -2.62
C PHE A 60 9.03 -5.08 -1.59
N THR A 61 8.92 -6.37 -1.90
CA THR A 61 9.60 -7.43 -1.15
C THR A 61 11.07 -7.45 -1.57
N VAL A 62 11.94 -6.80 -0.81
CA VAL A 62 13.39 -7.00 -0.91
C VAL A 62 13.78 -8.03 0.16
N ALA A 63 13.88 -9.30 -0.24
CA ALA A 63 14.46 -10.33 0.61
C ALA A 63 15.99 -10.25 0.46
N THR A 64 16.68 -9.68 1.43
CA THR A 64 18.15 -9.67 1.48
C THR A 64 18.68 -11.08 1.73
N GLY A 65 19.17 -11.73 0.68
CA GLY A 65 20.00 -12.93 0.77
C GLY A 65 21.48 -12.56 0.75
N LEU A 66 22.08 -12.37 1.92
CA LEU A 66 23.54 -12.37 2.06
C LEU A 66 24.00 -13.79 2.42
N ALA A 67 24.51 -14.51 1.43
CA ALA A 67 25.39 -15.65 1.64
C ALA A 67 26.42 -15.63 0.50
N GLY A 68 27.68 -15.33 0.87
CA GLY A 68 28.78 -15.14 -0.07
C GLY A 68 29.24 -16.43 -0.76
N GLY A 69 29.97 -16.26 -1.85
CA GLY A 69 30.62 -17.37 -2.55
C GLY A 69 31.33 -16.95 -3.83
N ALA A 70 32.63 -16.68 -3.70
CA ALA A 70 33.73 -16.82 -4.68
C ALA A 70 33.47 -16.54 -6.18
N VAL A 71 34.08 -15.46 -6.66
CA VAL A 71 34.33 -15.20 -8.10
C VAL A 71 35.44 -16.14 -8.58
N LEU A 72 35.12 -17.09 -9.45
CA LEU A 72 36.10 -17.74 -10.32
C LEU A 72 36.10 -17.00 -11.66
N ALA A 73 37.18 -16.27 -11.91
CA ALA A 73 37.47 -15.65 -13.19
C ALA A 73 37.79 -16.72 -14.24
N GLY A 74 36.96 -16.82 -15.27
CA GLY A 74 37.18 -17.65 -16.46
C GLY A 74 37.28 -16.76 -17.70
N VAL A 75 38.45 -16.74 -18.31
CA VAL A 75 38.76 -16.06 -19.57
C VAL A 75 38.25 -16.92 -20.73
N ILE A 76 37.46 -16.35 -21.65
CA ILE A 76 37.17 -16.94 -22.98
C ILE A 76 37.32 -15.85 -24.06
N PRO A 77 37.99 -16.15 -25.20
CA PRO A 77 38.35 -15.17 -26.21
C PRO A 77 37.24 -14.90 -27.25
N ASP A 78 37.46 -13.83 -28.01
CA ASP A 78 36.71 -13.32 -29.16
C ASP A 78 36.02 -14.36 -30.04
N GLY A 79 34.75 -14.09 -30.36
CA GLY A 79 33.95 -14.80 -31.35
C GLY A 79 32.86 -13.89 -31.92
N THR A 80 33.10 -13.41 -33.14
CA THR A 80 32.23 -12.53 -33.94
C THR A 80 30.94 -13.26 -34.35
N GLY A 81 29.77 -12.71 -34.04
CA GLY A 81 28.49 -13.25 -34.54
C GLY A 81 27.27 -12.54 -33.96
N GLY A 82 26.47 -11.92 -34.82
CA GLY A 82 25.37 -11.03 -34.45
C GLY A 82 24.16 -11.71 -33.79
N GLY A 83 23.58 -10.98 -32.84
CA GLY A 83 22.26 -11.22 -32.25
C GLY A 83 21.92 -10.01 -31.38
N LYS A 84 20.86 -9.26 -31.73
CA LYS A 84 20.36 -8.14 -30.92
C LYS A 84 19.64 -8.72 -29.70
N ASP A 85 20.37 -8.98 -28.64
CA ASP A 85 19.79 -9.21 -27.33
C ASP A 85 19.71 -7.88 -26.60
N ASN A 86 18.47 -7.40 -26.39
CA ASN A 86 18.16 -6.30 -25.47
C ASN A 86 18.31 -6.77 -24.03
N GLN A 87 19.50 -7.28 -23.68
CA GLN A 87 19.87 -7.46 -22.29
C GLN A 87 20.29 -6.07 -21.81
N ALA A 88 19.39 -5.41 -21.08
CA ALA A 88 19.67 -4.13 -20.47
C ALA A 88 20.97 -4.27 -19.67
N ALA A 89 22.05 -3.65 -20.15
CA ALA A 89 23.26 -3.51 -19.39
C ALA A 89 22.86 -2.92 -18.04
N ASP A 90 23.28 -3.56 -16.96
CA ASP A 90 22.95 -3.17 -15.58
C ASP A 90 23.66 -1.84 -15.30
N ALA A 91 23.05 -0.75 -15.76
CA ALA A 91 23.59 0.58 -15.61
C ALA A 91 23.61 0.89 -14.12
N THR A 92 24.81 0.90 -13.54
CA THR A 92 24.99 1.26 -12.15
C THR A 92 24.57 2.73 -11.97
N VAL A 93 23.47 2.96 -11.25
CA VAL A 93 23.00 4.32 -10.96
C VAL A 93 23.81 4.93 -9.83
N THR A 94 24.10 6.23 -9.96
CA THR A 94 24.74 7.02 -8.91
C THR A 94 23.66 7.61 -8.02
N ILE A 95 23.62 7.22 -6.75
CA ILE A 95 22.64 7.75 -5.80
C ILE A 95 23.07 9.14 -5.31
N PRO A 96 22.16 10.15 -5.30
CA PRO A 96 22.45 11.49 -4.84
C PRO A 96 23.04 11.51 -3.43
N ASP A 97 23.81 12.55 -3.14
CA ASP A 97 24.20 12.84 -1.78
C ASP A 97 23.05 13.60 -1.07
N PHE A 98 22.44 12.96 -0.09
CA PHE A 98 21.32 13.52 0.68
C PHE A 98 21.74 14.22 1.97
N SER A 99 23.04 14.43 2.20
CA SER A 99 23.54 15.13 3.38
C SER A 99 22.88 16.49 3.59
N LEU A 100 22.56 17.21 2.50
CA LEU A 100 21.83 18.48 2.54
C LEU A 100 20.31 18.32 2.64
N ALA A 101 19.74 17.26 2.06
CA ALA A 101 18.31 16.99 2.12
C ALA A 101 17.85 16.57 3.52
N ALA A 102 18.72 15.93 4.31
CA ALA A 102 18.44 15.61 5.71
C ALA A 102 18.21 16.86 6.59
N ALA A 103 18.64 18.05 6.14
CA ALA A 103 18.40 19.32 6.83
C ALA A 103 17.05 19.97 6.46
N GLN A 104 16.32 19.44 5.46
CA GLN A 104 15.08 20.02 4.92
C GLN A 104 13.86 19.14 5.20
N THR A 105 13.78 18.57 6.40
CA THR A 105 12.62 17.77 6.81
C THR A 105 11.43 18.64 7.21
N SER A 106 11.66 19.92 7.57
CA SER A 106 10.58 20.84 7.91
C SER A 106 10.04 21.59 6.70
N ALA A 107 8.76 21.96 6.77
CA ALA A 107 8.14 22.82 5.78
C ALA A 107 8.89 24.17 5.67
N PRO A 108 9.27 24.61 4.46
CA PRO A 108 9.74 25.97 4.26
C PRO A 108 8.69 27.00 4.71
N ALA A 109 9.13 28.18 5.12
CA ALA A 109 8.24 29.25 5.58
C ALA A 109 7.13 29.54 4.54
N GLY A 110 5.87 29.54 4.99
CA GLY A 110 4.71 29.79 4.15
C GLY A 110 4.22 28.59 3.32
N LYS A 111 4.97 27.48 3.29
CA LYS A 111 4.58 26.26 2.59
C LYS A 111 3.88 25.27 3.53
N VAL A 112 3.10 24.37 2.94
CA VAL A 112 2.42 23.26 3.62
C VAL A 112 2.66 21.96 2.87
N ALA A 113 2.50 20.81 3.55
CA ALA A 113 2.60 19.52 2.89
C ALA A 113 1.58 19.39 1.76
N VAL A 114 1.98 18.81 0.63
CA VAL A 114 1.04 18.47 -0.45
C VAL A 114 0.05 17.43 0.06
N THR A 115 -1.24 17.63 -0.25
CA THR A 115 -2.29 16.65 0.06
C THR A 115 -2.39 15.59 -1.02
N GLY A 116 -2.90 14.40 -0.69
CA GLY A 116 -3.19 13.36 -1.67
C GLY A 116 -4.16 13.84 -2.74
N LYS A 117 -5.09 14.73 -2.38
CA LYS A 117 -6.05 15.31 -3.32
C LYS A 117 -5.36 16.21 -4.35
N ALA A 118 -4.42 17.04 -3.91
CA ALA A 118 -3.56 17.83 -4.80
C ALA A 118 -2.69 16.92 -5.67
N ALA A 119 -2.11 15.86 -5.11
CA ALA A 119 -1.32 14.91 -5.89
C ALA A 119 -2.13 14.25 -7.02
N VAL A 120 -3.39 13.88 -6.77
CA VAL A 120 -4.27 13.32 -7.80
C VAL A 120 -4.67 14.36 -8.85
N ALA A 121 -4.89 15.61 -8.45
CA ALA A 121 -5.17 16.71 -9.38
C ALA A 121 -3.97 16.93 -10.32
N THR A 122 -2.75 17.01 -9.78
CA THR A 122 -1.52 17.10 -10.55
C THR A 122 -1.36 15.89 -11.49
N LEU A 123 -1.59 14.67 -11.01
CA LEU A 123 -1.53 13.46 -11.85
C LEU A 123 -2.49 13.57 -13.04
N ARG A 124 -3.75 13.96 -12.80
CA ARG A 124 -4.77 14.13 -13.83
C ARG A 124 -4.33 15.16 -14.88
N ASP A 125 -3.78 16.28 -14.43
CA ASP A 125 -3.38 17.39 -15.30
C ASP A 125 -2.14 17.04 -16.14
N LEU A 126 -1.28 16.16 -15.64
CA LEU A 126 -0.10 15.61 -16.33
C LEU A 126 -0.41 14.45 -17.29
N LEU A 127 -1.64 13.94 -17.34
CA LEU A 127 -1.97 12.83 -18.25
C LEU A 127 -1.88 13.27 -19.72
N PRO A 128 -1.17 12.51 -20.57
CA PRO A 128 -1.01 12.84 -21.98
C PRO A 128 -2.36 12.80 -22.70
N GLY A 129 -2.67 13.86 -23.46
CA GLY A 129 -3.94 13.98 -24.18
C GLY A 129 -5.17 14.19 -23.30
N LYS A 130 -5.00 14.37 -21.97
CA LYS A 130 -6.07 14.65 -20.99
C LYS A 130 -7.30 13.75 -21.16
N PRO A 131 -7.13 12.41 -21.10
CA PRO A 131 -8.24 11.48 -21.28
C PRO A 131 -9.30 11.66 -20.18
N ALA A 132 -10.50 11.16 -20.46
CA ALA A 132 -11.55 11.08 -19.44
C ALA A 132 -11.06 10.29 -18.22
N THR A 133 -11.28 10.84 -17.03
CA THR A 133 -10.84 10.28 -15.75
C THR A 133 -11.98 10.25 -14.74
N SER A 134 -11.98 9.24 -13.87
CA SER A 134 -13.02 9.05 -12.85
C SER A 134 -12.48 8.25 -11.65
N GLY A 135 -13.33 7.93 -10.67
CA GLY A 135 -12.99 6.97 -9.61
C GLY A 135 -11.86 7.43 -8.67
N TYR A 136 -11.73 8.74 -8.49
CA TYR A 136 -10.68 9.35 -7.69
C TYR A 136 -10.71 8.84 -6.25
N ARG A 137 -9.53 8.49 -5.74
CA ARG A 137 -9.29 8.28 -4.31
C ARG A 137 -7.94 8.88 -3.97
N TRP A 138 -7.82 9.39 -2.76
CA TRP A 138 -6.57 9.94 -2.28
C TRP A 138 -6.31 9.52 -0.84
N TRP A 139 -5.08 9.69 -0.41
CA TRP A 139 -4.65 9.49 0.96
C TRP A 139 -3.57 10.50 1.33
N ASP A 140 -3.61 10.88 2.59
CA ASP A 140 -2.56 11.63 3.26
C ASP A 140 -1.89 10.68 4.25
N GLY A 141 -0.56 10.66 4.27
CA GLY A 141 0.24 9.92 5.22
C GLY A 141 0.09 10.52 6.60
N LYS A 142 0.10 9.67 7.62
CA LYS A 142 0.09 10.08 9.04
C LYS A 142 1.50 10.39 9.57
N GLU A 143 2.39 10.68 8.66
CA GLU A 143 3.78 10.92 8.98
C GLU A 143 3.91 12.23 9.76
N GLY A 144 4.94 12.32 10.61
CA GLY A 144 5.09 13.41 11.58
C GLY A 144 5.15 14.79 10.90
N ALA A 145 5.21 15.86 11.69
CA ALA A 145 5.28 17.23 11.17
C ALA A 145 6.40 17.45 10.12
N ASP A 146 7.39 16.55 10.10
CA ASP A 146 8.62 16.63 9.31
C ASP A 146 8.71 15.63 8.14
N SER A 147 7.64 14.89 7.79
CA SER A 147 7.66 14.12 6.54
C SER A 147 6.34 14.15 5.78
N VAL A 148 6.47 14.35 4.47
CA VAL A 148 5.35 14.41 3.54
C VAL A 148 5.16 13.03 2.95
N SER A 149 3.94 12.50 3.03
CA SER A 149 3.56 11.29 2.32
C SER A 149 2.14 11.50 1.84
N ALA A 150 1.94 11.54 0.53
CA ALA A 150 0.65 11.85 -0.06
C ALA A 150 0.50 11.11 -1.38
N GLY A 151 -0.73 10.77 -1.73
CA GLY A 151 -0.94 10.12 -3.01
C GLY A 151 -2.40 9.87 -3.30
N GLY A 152 -2.61 9.15 -4.39
CA GLY A 152 -3.95 8.76 -4.77
C GLY A 152 -3.97 7.91 -6.03
N ARG A 153 -5.19 7.65 -6.48
CA ARG A 153 -5.47 6.93 -7.70
C ARG A 153 -6.61 7.59 -8.46
N LEU A 154 -6.59 7.41 -9.77
CA LEU A 154 -7.68 7.70 -10.68
C LEU A 154 -7.86 6.55 -11.66
N LEU A 155 -9.04 6.47 -12.27
CA LEU A 155 -9.33 5.58 -13.38
C LEU A 155 -9.21 6.34 -14.69
N VAL A 156 -8.33 5.90 -15.56
CA VAL A 156 -8.21 6.39 -16.94
C VAL A 156 -9.23 5.65 -17.80
N GLN A 157 -10.04 6.40 -18.55
CA GLN A 157 -11.14 5.87 -19.35
C GLN A 157 -12.11 4.97 -18.55
N GLY A 158 -12.18 5.18 -17.23
CA GLY A 158 -13.05 4.43 -16.31
C GLY A 158 -12.70 2.96 -16.10
N ARG A 159 -11.60 2.44 -16.68
CA ARG A 159 -11.29 1.00 -16.70
C ARG A 159 -9.87 0.64 -16.29
N ALA A 160 -8.94 1.59 -16.31
CA ALA A 160 -7.55 1.33 -15.97
C ALA A 160 -7.10 2.21 -14.80
N GLU A 161 -6.47 1.62 -13.80
CA GLU A 161 -6.01 2.36 -12.63
C GLU A 161 -4.65 3.02 -12.90
N THR A 162 -4.52 4.29 -12.54
CA THR A 162 -3.22 4.97 -12.44
C THR A 162 -3.10 5.59 -11.05
N THR A 163 -1.99 5.35 -10.38
CA THR A 163 -1.71 5.82 -9.03
C THR A 163 -0.47 6.70 -8.99
N VAL A 164 -0.42 7.59 -8.02
CA VAL A 164 0.76 8.38 -7.68
C VAL A 164 1.01 8.35 -6.19
N SER A 165 2.28 8.35 -5.81
CA SER A 165 2.75 8.59 -4.45
C SER A 165 3.86 9.63 -4.48
N VAL A 166 3.75 10.65 -3.64
CA VAL A 166 4.76 11.68 -3.38
C VAL A 166 5.22 11.53 -1.94
N GLN A 167 6.52 11.35 -1.75
CA GLN A 167 7.13 11.16 -0.44
C GLN A 167 8.28 12.16 -0.28
N GLY A 168 8.21 13.05 0.72
CA GLY A 168 9.30 13.94 1.09
C GLY A 168 10.28 13.22 2.03
N ALA A 169 11.57 13.57 1.92
CA ALA A 169 12.64 12.99 2.74
C ALA A 169 12.66 11.45 2.76
N PHE A 170 12.36 10.82 1.61
CA PHE A 170 12.24 9.36 1.49
C PHE A 170 13.47 8.61 1.99
N GLN A 171 14.67 9.14 1.76
CA GLN A 171 15.92 8.55 2.24
C GLN A 171 15.95 8.36 3.76
N LEU A 172 15.15 9.10 4.53
CA LEU A 172 15.07 8.97 5.98
C LEU A 172 14.07 7.89 6.39
N THR A 173 12.98 7.71 5.63
CA THR A 173 11.84 6.85 6.00
C THR A 173 11.80 5.52 5.24
N ALA A 174 12.58 5.38 4.18
CA ALA A 174 12.51 4.30 3.18
C ALA A 174 12.51 2.89 3.77
N PHE A 175 13.33 2.63 4.79
CA PHE A 175 13.61 1.26 5.25
C PHE A 175 12.83 0.86 6.51
N ASP A 176 12.31 1.83 7.27
CA ASP A 176 11.41 1.51 8.39
C ASP A 176 10.06 0.94 7.91
N ALA A 177 9.65 1.29 6.69
CA ALA A 177 8.50 0.71 6.02
C ALA A 177 8.79 -0.70 5.47
N LEU A 178 9.93 -0.88 4.81
CA LEU A 178 10.35 -2.17 4.24
C LEU A 178 10.56 -3.23 5.32
N ASP A 179 11.20 -2.87 6.45
CA ASP A 179 11.39 -3.77 7.59
C ASP A 179 10.06 -4.22 8.19
N LYS A 180 9.06 -3.34 8.25
CA LYS A 180 7.71 -3.67 8.77
C LYS A 180 6.98 -4.64 7.84
N ASP A 181 7.11 -4.46 6.53
CA ASP A 181 6.48 -5.36 5.56
C ASP A 181 7.17 -6.73 5.51
N ALA A 182 8.50 -6.77 5.57
CA ALA A 182 9.27 -8.00 5.70
C ALA A 182 8.91 -8.76 7.00
N ALA A 183 8.82 -8.05 8.13
CA ALA A 183 8.41 -8.64 9.41
C ALA A 183 6.97 -9.18 9.39
N ARG A 184 6.03 -8.46 8.73
CA ARG A 184 4.65 -8.93 8.55
C ARG A 184 4.55 -10.15 7.65
N GLU A 185 5.36 -10.21 6.59
CA GLU A 185 5.41 -11.37 5.70
C GLU A 185 5.99 -12.60 6.43
N ALA A 186 7.04 -12.41 7.23
CA ALA A 186 7.60 -13.46 8.09
C ALA A 186 6.58 -13.97 9.12
N ALA A 187 5.85 -13.07 9.78
CA ALA A 187 4.80 -13.43 10.73
C ALA A 187 3.57 -14.07 10.06
N GLY A 188 3.27 -13.70 8.81
CA GLY A 188 2.22 -14.32 8.01
C GLY A 188 2.56 -15.76 7.61
N LYS A 189 3.84 -16.05 7.35
CA LYS A 189 4.35 -17.39 7.04
C LYS A 189 4.37 -18.32 8.26
N SER A 190 4.62 -17.80 9.46
CA SER A 190 4.57 -18.63 10.69
C SER A 190 3.15 -19.09 11.03
N GLY A 191 2.13 -18.26 10.80
CA GLY A 191 0.72 -18.60 11.04
C GLY A 191 0.12 -19.63 10.08
N GLN A 192 0.77 -19.93 8.95
CA GLN A 192 0.35 -21.01 8.05
C GLN A 192 0.99 -22.37 8.40
N ARG A 193 2.08 -22.39 9.17
CA ARG A 193 2.79 -23.63 9.53
C ARG A 193 2.12 -24.41 10.66
N GLU A 194 1.19 -23.80 11.40
CA GLU A 194 0.43 -24.45 12.49
C GLU A 194 -0.92 -25.06 12.05
N GLN A 195 -1.27 -25.02 10.76
CA GLN A 195 -2.49 -25.66 10.25
C GLN A 195 -2.22 -26.93 9.42
N GLU A 196 -0.99 -27.43 9.42
CA GLU A 196 -0.66 -28.70 8.78
C GLU A 196 -0.50 -29.80 9.84
N GLN A 197 -1.57 -30.59 9.96
CA GLN A 197 -1.65 -31.93 10.54
C GLN A 197 -1.57 -32.06 12.07
N ASP A 198 -2.74 -32.19 12.67
CA ASP A 198 -2.96 -33.35 13.55
C ASP A 198 -4.12 -34.17 12.97
N LYS A 199 -3.78 -35.23 12.21
CA LYS A 199 -4.72 -36.21 11.63
C LYS A 199 -5.10 -37.29 12.64
N THR A 200 -5.28 -36.92 13.90
CA THR A 200 -5.81 -37.83 14.91
C THR A 200 -7.18 -37.30 15.31
N GLY A 201 -8.23 -38.02 14.91
CA GLY A 201 -9.63 -37.65 15.16
C GLY A 201 -10.02 -37.72 16.64
N ARG A 202 -9.36 -36.92 17.47
CA ARG A 202 -9.68 -36.71 18.88
C ARG A 202 -9.99 -35.24 19.08
N THR A 203 -11.20 -34.97 19.54
CA THR A 203 -11.60 -33.68 20.07
C THR A 203 -10.67 -33.30 21.22
N ALA A 204 -9.95 -32.18 21.07
CA ALA A 204 -9.16 -31.61 22.15
C ALA A 204 -10.10 -31.18 23.30
N PRO A 205 -9.75 -31.45 24.57
CA PRO A 205 -10.51 -30.92 25.69
C PRO A 205 -10.42 -29.40 25.74
N ASP A 206 -11.54 -28.80 26.11
CA ASP A 206 -11.78 -27.36 26.19
C ASP A 206 -10.78 -26.69 27.15
N LYS A 207 -9.77 -26.00 26.59
CA LYS A 207 -8.75 -25.24 27.35
C LYS A 207 -9.23 -23.84 27.74
N SER A 208 -10.53 -23.61 27.86
CA SER A 208 -11.09 -22.29 28.20
C SER A 208 -11.19 -22.01 29.70
N ALA A 209 -10.83 -22.94 30.59
CA ALA A 209 -11.04 -22.78 32.04
C ALA A 209 -9.77 -22.65 32.92
N ALA A 210 -8.55 -22.86 32.41
CA ALA A 210 -7.36 -23.00 33.27
C ALA A 210 -6.26 -21.94 33.03
N ALA A 211 -6.62 -20.71 32.67
CA ALA A 211 -5.67 -19.61 32.54
C ALA A 211 -6.19 -18.28 33.12
N LYS A 212 -6.91 -18.34 34.26
CA LYS A 212 -7.41 -17.14 34.95
C LYS A 212 -6.98 -16.99 36.40
N GLU A 213 -6.04 -17.79 36.89
CA GLU A 213 -5.49 -17.64 38.25
C GLU A 213 -3.98 -17.79 38.25
N ALA A 214 -3.27 -16.79 37.72
CA ALA A 214 -1.88 -16.44 38.08
C ALA A 214 -1.42 -15.24 37.24
N ALA A 215 -1.90 -14.03 37.55
CA ALA A 215 -1.27 -12.79 37.10
C ALA A 215 -1.77 -11.60 37.93
N GLY A 216 -1.36 -11.56 39.21
CA GLY A 216 -1.20 -10.30 39.90
C GLY A 216 0.10 -9.67 39.41
N SER A 217 0.04 -8.97 38.28
CA SER A 217 1.14 -8.17 37.77
C SER A 217 0.52 -6.98 37.09
N GLU A 218 0.79 -5.81 37.64
CA GLU A 218 0.40 -4.52 37.08
C GLU A 218 0.79 -4.46 35.60
N PRO A 219 0.00 -3.79 34.74
CA PRO A 219 0.39 -3.58 33.36
C PRO A 219 1.62 -2.67 33.36
N GLU A 220 2.82 -3.27 33.30
CA GLU A 220 4.04 -2.56 32.95
C GLU A 220 3.76 -1.77 31.69
N SER A 221 3.83 -0.45 31.86
CA SER A 221 3.96 0.54 30.81
C SER A 221 4.83 -0.03 29.71
N LYS A 222 4.22 -0.37 28.55
CA LYS A 222 4.97 -0.58 27.32
C LYS A 222 5.63 0.74 26.99
N SER A 223 6.85 0.89 27.48
CA SER A 223 7.82 1.88 27.03
C SER A 223 7.85 1.79 25.52
N THR A 224 7.21 2.78 24.89
CA THR A 224 7.29 3.05 23.47
C THR A 224 8.71 3.53 23.24
N SER A 225 9.62 2.59 23.11
CA SER A 225 10.98 2.87 22.66
C SER A 225 10.82 3.60 21.33
N GLU A 226 11.10 4.91 21.34
CA GLU A 226 11.13 5.73 20.14
C GLU A 226 11.99 5.01 19.12
N LYS A 227 11.34 4.45 18.10
CA LYS A 227 12.03 3.70 17.05
C LYS A 227 12.86 4.74 16.29
N LYS A 228 14.16 4.78 16.61
CA LYS A 228 15.09 5.75 16.03
C LYS A 228 15.16 5.50 14.53
N ILE A 229 14.54 6.40 13.76
CA ILE A 229 14.54 6.38 12.30
C ILE A 229 16.01 6.49 11.84
N ARG A 230 16.49 5.51 11.07
CA ARG A 230 17.84 5.52 10.48
C ARG A 230 17.74 5.89 8.99
N PRO A 231 18.54 6.85 8.51
CA PRO A 231 18.67 7.10 7.09
C PRO A 231 19.14 5.86 6.30
N ALA A 232 18.58 5.69 5.11
CA ALA A 232 19.07 4.78 4.09
C ALA A 232 20.54 5.06 3.78
N THR A 233 21.34 4.01 3.70
CA THR A 233 22.70 4.11 3.15
C THR A 233 22.64 4.23 1.63
N ARG A 234 23.72 4.77 1.05
CA ARG A 234 23.88 4.84 -0.41
C ARG A 234 23.76 3.46 -1.07
N ALA A 235 24.35 2.43 -0.47
CA ALA A 235 24.34 1.06 -0.98
C ALA A 235 22.92 0.45 -0.97
N GLU A 236 22.14 0.69 0.09
CA GLU A 236 20.74 0.26 0.18
C GLU A 236 19.88 0.90 -0.93
N LEU A 237 20.07 2.20 -1.19
CA LEU A 237 19.39 2.89 -2.29
C LEU A 237 19.86 2.41 -3.66
N GLN A 238 21.16 2.16 -3.85
CA GLN A 238 21.68 1.57 -5.11
C GLN A 238 21.03 0.23 -5.41
N THR A 239 20.86 -0.61 -4.38
CA THR A 239 20.18 -1.90 -4.50
C THR A 239 18.69 -1.71 -4.81
N PHE A 240 18.02 -0.76 -4.15
CA PHE A 240 16.60 -0.47 -4.37
C PHE A 240 16.29 0.03 -5.80
N TYR A 241 17.21 0.79 -6.39
CA TYR A 241 17.15 1.31 -7.77
C TYR A 241 17.94 0.44 -8.77
N SER A 242 18.24 -0.82 -8.44
CA SER A 242 18.83 -1.79 -9.38
C SER A 242 17.76 -2.62 -10.07
N CYS A 243 17.91 -2.82 -11.39
CA CYS A 243 17.08 -3.74 -12.15
C CYS A 243 17.40 -5.20 -11.80
N ALA A 244 18.69 -5.55 -11.65
CA ALA A 244 19.10 -6.90 -11.26
C ALA A 244 18.51 -7.33 -9.92
N ALA A 245 18.55 -6.47 -8.90
CA ALA A 245 17.97 -6.77 -7.59
C ALA A 245 16.44 -7.04 -7.64
N ARG A 246 15.74 -6.48 -8.64
CA ARG A 246 14.29 -6.66 -8.81
C ARG A 246 13.94 -7.94 -9.58
N THR A 247 14.76 -8.35 -10.55
CA THR A 247 14.55 -9.62 -11.27
C THR A 247 14.64 -10.83 -10.36
N ASP A 248 15.50 -10.79 -9.33
CA ASP A 248 15.68 -11.89 -8.40
C ASP A 248 14.48 -12.11 -7.46
N ALA A 249 13.57 -11.13 -7.36
CA ALA A 249 12.45 -11.09 -6.42
C ALA A 249 11.18 -11.86 -6.86
N LYS A 250 11.27 -12.79 -7.81
CA LYS A 250 10.15 -13.64 -8.34
C LYS A 250 9.04 -12.92 -9.12
N ALA A 251 9.18 -11.65 -9.46
CA ALA A 251 8.27 -10.97 -10.38
C ALA A 251 8.64 -11.33 -11.83
N THR A 252 7.66 -11.66 -12.67
CA THR A 252 7.85 -11.75 -14.13
C THR A 252 7.98 -10.33 -14.70
N MET A 253 9.16 -9.75 -14.50
CA MET A 253 9.54 -8.45 -15.02
C MET A 253 9.92 -8.59 -16.49
N SER A 254 9.19 -7.90 -17.35
CA SER A 254 9.35 -7.99 -18.81
C SER A 254 10.26 -6.91 -19.39
N SER A 255 10.44 -5.81 -18.67
CA SER A 255 11.40 -4.75 -18.98
C SER A 255 11.78 -4.00 -17.72
N CYS A 256 13.02 -3.51 -17.64
CA CYS A 256 13.49 -2.63 -16.58
C CYS A 256 14.60 -1.72 -17.11
N GLN A 257 14.56 -0.45 -16.72
CA GLN A 257 15.58 0.54 -16.99
C GLN A 257 15.79 1.38 -15.73
N ALA A 258 17.02 1.41 -15.24
CA ALA A 258 17.48 2.35 -14.22
C ALA A 258 18.47 3.35 -14.86
N ARG A 259 18.36 4.63 -14.54
CA ARG A 259 19.27 5.67 -15.03
C ARG A 259 19.34 6.88 -14.10
N ASN A 260 20.41 7.64 -14.22
CA ASN A 260 20.48 9.00 -13.72
C ASN A 260 19.84 9.98 -14.71
N LEU A 261 19.25 11.05 -14.19
CA LEU A 261 18.81 12.21 -14.96
C LEU A 261 19.84 13.34 -14.89
N ASP A 262 19.74 14.31 -15.79
CA ASP A 262 20.70 15.43 -15.91
C ASP A 262 20.76 16.30 -14.65
N ASP A 263 19.67 16.34 -13.86
CA ASP A 263 19.58 17.07 -12.61
C ASP A 263 20.20 16.32 -11.41
N GLY A 264 20.72 15.12 -11.64
CA GLY A 264 21.30 14.21 -10.65
C GLY A 264 20.30 13.26 -10.01
N SER A 265 19.01 13.34 -10.35
CA SER A 265 17.98 12.41 -9.85
C SER A 265 18.21 10.99 -10.36
N VAL A 266 17.61 10.01 -9.68
CA VAL A 266 17.66 8.59 -10.06
C VAL A 266 16.27 8.12 -10.40
N LEU A 267 16.14 7.52 -11.58
CA LEU A 267 14.88 6.99 -12.08
C LEU A 267 15.03 5.50 -12.34
N ILE A 268 14.09 4.70 -11.85
CA ILE A 268 13.88 3.33 -12.32
C ILE A 268 12.47 3.21 -12.91
N SER A 269 12.37 2.54 -14.05
CA SER A 269 11.10 2.26 -14.72
C SER A 269 11.07 0.82 -15.21
N TYR A 270 9.93 0.15 -15.06
CA TYR A 270 9.84 -1.27 -15.36
C TYR A 270 8.40 -1.74 -15.57
N GLU A 271 8.23 -2.87 -16.26
CA GLU A 271 6.94 -3.53 -16.53
C GLU A 271 6.91 -4.92 -15.90
N GLU A 272 5.92 -5.16 -15.04
CA GLU A 272 5.62 -6.45 -14.42
C GLU A 272 4.39 -7.07 -15.08
N LYS A 273 4.44 -8.38 -15.31
CA LYS A 273 3.29 -9.18 -15.76
C LYS A 273 2.96 -10.24 -14.72
N SER A 274 1.68 -10.46 -14.46
CA SER A 274 1.17 -11.55 -13.62
C SER A 274 -0.12 -12.08 -14.21
N GLY A 275 -0.02 -13.17 -14.98
CA GLY A 275 -1.13 -13.63 -15.82
C GLY A 275 -1.56 -12.54 -16.82
N PRO A 276 -2.85 -12.16 -16.89
CA PRO A 276 -3.33 -11.09 -17.78
C PRO A 276 -3.03 -9.67 -17.23
N LEU A 277 -2.68 -9.55 -15.96
CA LEU A 277 -2.39 -8.26 -15.34
C LEU A 277 -1.02 -7.77 -15.81
N THR A 278 -1.00 -6.55 -16.32
CA THR A 278 0.23 -5.82 -16.64
C THR A 278 0.27 -4.55 -15.83
N ARG A 279 1.41 -4.27 -15.22
CA ARG A 279 1.68 -3.07 -14.45
C ARG A 279 2.96 -2.42 -14.94
N ARG A 280 2.94 -1.10 -15.08
CA ARG A 280 4.11 -0.29 -15.39
C ARG A 280 4.35 0.70 -14.27
N THR A 281 5.60 0.89 -13.93
CA THR A 281 6.03 1.79 -12.85
C THR A 281 7.11 2.71 -13.36
N ALA A 282 7.07 3.97 -12.93
CA ALA A 282 8.19 4.89 -12.91
C ALA A 282 8.38 5.38 -11.47
N ASP A 283 9.60 5.29 -10.97
CA ASP A 283 9.97 5.60 -9.59
C ASP A 283 11.20 6.51 -9.63
N LEU A 284 10.99 7.78 -9.26
CA LEU A 284 11.98 8.84 -9.31
C LEU A 284 12.37 9.25 -7.89
N LEU A 285 13.66 9.24 -7.59
CA LEU A 285 14.24 9.84 -6.39
C LEU A 285 15.05 11.07 -6.77
N ARG A 286 14.58 12.24 -6.32
CA ARG A 286 15.24 13.52 -6.51
C ARG A 286 16.30 13.78 -5.47
N LYS A 287 17.25 14.66 -5.79
CA LYS A 287 18.34 15.08 -4.89
C LYS A 287 17.89 15.74 -3.58
N ASP A 288 16.69 16.32 -3.56
CA ASP A 288 16.07 16.90 -2.36
C ASP A 288 15.46 15.83 -1.44
N GLY A 289 15.54 14.55 -1.82
CA GLY A 289 14.94 13.44 -1.09
C GLY A 289 13.46 13.22 -1.40
N THR A 290 12.88 14.00 -2.30
CA THR A 290 11.51 13.77 -2.77
C THR A 290 11.49 12.54 -3.68
N ARG A 291 10.64 11.57 -3.37
CA ARG A 291 10.37 10.40 -4.20
C ARG A 291 8.98 10.48 -4.83
N ILE A 292 8.91 10.25 -6.12
CA ILE A 292 7.69 10.23 -6.92
C ILE A 292 7.55 8.85 -7.54
N VAL A 293 6.47 8.15 -7.20
CA VAL A 293 6.14 6.84 -7.78
C VAL A 293 4.85 6.96 -8.55
N VAL A 294 4.88 6.67 -9.85
CA VAL A 294 3.70 6.63 -10.71
C VAL A 294 3.54 5.21 -11.24
N VAL A 295 2.35 4.65 -11.06
CA VAL A 295 2.04 3.29 -11.51
C VAL A 295 0.79 3.32 -12.39
N THR A 296 0.82 2.59 -13.50
CA THR A 296 -0.39 2.31 -14.28
C THR A 296 -0.64 0.81 -14.43
N SER A 297 -1.90 0.42 -14.46
CA SER A 297 -2.36 -0.96 -14.50
C SER A 297 -3.48 -1.11 -15.54
N ASN A 298 -3.53 -2.25 -16.22
CA ASN A 298 -4.65 -2.62 -17.10
C ASN A 298 -5.87 -3.18 -16.37
N SER A 299 -5.92 -3.04 -15.04
CA SER A 299 -7.02 -3.47 -14.17
C SER A 299 -7.29 -2.44 -13.06
N THR A 300 -8.55 -2.39 -12.63
CA THR A 300 -9.06 -1.65 -11.46
C THR A 300 -8.85 -2.41 -10.14
N ASP A 301 -8.62 -3.73 -10.19
CA ASP A 301 -8.15 -4.54 -9.05
C ASP A 301 -6.70 -5.00 -9.31
N THR A 302 -5.78 -4.14 -8.88
CA THR A 302 -4.34 -4.30 -9.06
C THR A 302 -3.75 -5.49 -8.29
N LYS A 303 -4.51 -6.19 -7.43
CA LYS A 303 -4.00 -7.32 -6.64
C LYS A 303 -4.25 -8.65 -7.32
N ARG A 304 -5.49 -8.90 -7.74
CA ARG A 304 -5.95 -10.22 -8.22
C ARG A 304 -7.07 -10.12 -9.27
N GLY A 305 -7.33 -8.93 -9.80
CA GLY A 305 -8.37 -8.73 -10.78
C GLY A 305 -8.00 -9.30 -12.15
N PRO A 306 -9.00 -9.66 -12.97
CA PRO A 306 -8.77 -9.79 -14.40
C PRO A 306 -8.30 -8.44 -14.98
N ALA A 307 -7.66 -8.48 -16.15
CA ALA A 307 -7.42 -7.28 -16.93
C ALA A 307 -8.76 -6.70 -17.40
N ASP A 308 -9.01 -5.43 -17.10
CA ASP A 308 -10.21 -4.70 -17.52
C ASP A 308 -10.04 -4.10 -18.92
N VAL A 309 -8.79 -3.91 -19.36
CA VAL A 309 -8.37 -3.49 -20.70
C VAL A 309 -7.16 -4.30 -21.16
N THR A 310 -6.87 -4.32 -22.47
CA THR A 310 -5.82 -5.18 -23.04
C THR A 310 -4.41 -4.81 -22.61
N ALA A 311 -4.14 -3.52 -22.38
CA ALA A 311 -2.84 -3.02 -21.94
C ALA A 311 -3.00 -1.79 -21.03
N PRO A 312 -2.00 -1.46 -20.19
CA PRO A 312 -2.05 -0.25 -19.37
C PRO A 312 -2.12 0.99 -20.27
N PRO A 313 -2.89 2.02 -19.87
CA PRO A 313 -3.19 3.19 -20.69
C PRO A 313 -1.97 4.10 -20.94
N LEU A 314 -0.94 3.98 -20.09
CA LEU A 314 0.29 4.74 -20.20
C LEU A 314 1.47 3.83 -20.50
N THR A 315 2.35 4.27 -21.38
CA THR A 315 3.65 3.64 -21.66
C THR A 315 4.67 3.97 -20.56
N LEU A 316 5.79 3.23 -20.49
CA LEU A 316 6.88 3.58 -19.57
C LEU A 316 7.43 4.98 -19.82
N ALA A 317 7.58 5.38 -21.08
CA ALA A 317 8.07 6.73 -21.41
C ALA A 317 7.13 7.83 -20.90
N GLN A 318 5.81 7.62 -21.01
CA GLN A 318 4.82 8.56 -20.47
C GLN A 318 4.85 8.59 -18.94
N LEU A 319 4.96 7.44 -18.27
CA LEU A 319 5.10 7.41 -16.81
C LEU A 319 6.36 8.13 -16.35
N THR A 320 7.48 7.93 -17.03
CA THR A 320 8.73 8.64 -16.77
C THR A 320 8.55 10.14 -16.91
N ALA A 321 7.94 10.62 -18.00
CA ALA A 321 7.68 12.04 -18.20
C ALA A 321 6.76 12.63 -17.11
N ILE A 322 5.75 11.88 -16.66
CA ILE A 322 4.89 12.30 -15.55
C ILE A 322 5.71 12.38 -14.25
N ALA A 323 6.48 11.34 -13.91
CA ALA A 323 7.27 11.31 -12.68
C ALA A 323 8.32 12.43 -12.62
N ASP A 324 8.92 12.77 -13.77
CA ASP A 324 9.93 13.80 -13.93
C ASP A 324 9.37 15.24 -13.96
N SER A 325 8.04 15.42 -13.91
CA SER A 325 7.44 16.75 -13.93
C SER A 325 7.86 17.62 -12.73
N ALA A 326 8.30 18.84 -13.01
CA ALA A 326 8.62 19.85 -11.98
C ALA A 326 7.40 20.26 -11.12
N ASP A 327 6.18 19.91 -11.53
CA ASP A 327 4.94 20.19 -10.80
C ASP A 327 4.82 19.37 -9.51
N TRP A 328 5.60 18.28 -9.38
CA TRP A 328 5.67 17.53 -8.14
C TRP A 328 6.47 18.29 -7.10
N GLN A 329 5.84 18.64 -5.98
CA GLN A 329 6.49 19.27 -4.84
C GLN A 329 5.95 18.65 -3.56
N ALA A 330 6.83 18.27 -2.63
CA ALA A 330 6.43 17.79 -1.31
C ALA A 330 5.81 18.93 -0.46
N TRP A 331 6.34 20.13 -0.62
CA TRP A 331 5.89 21.34 0.08
C TRP A 331 5.35 22.36 -0.93
N VAL A 332 4.08 22.73 -0.79
CA VAL A 332 3.34 23.58 -1.74
C VAL A 332 2.78 24.83 -1.06
N GLU A 333 2.39 25.81 -1.86
CA GLU A 333 1.55 26.91 -1.35
C GLU A 333 0.19 26.35 -0.88
N PRO A 334 -0.41 26.89 0.19
CA PRO A 334 -1.74 26.48 0.65
C PRO A 334 -2.81 26.49 -0.45
N SER A 335 -2.71 27.44 -1.39
CA SER A 335 -3.62 27.58 -2.52
C SER A 335 -3.63 26.37 -3.46
N VAL A 336 -2.53 25.61 -3.56
CA VAL A 336 -2.47 24.36 -4.34
C VAL A 336 -3.40 23.31 -3.74
N ASN A 337 -3.35 23.15 -2.42
CA ASN A 337 -4.24 22.24 -1.70
C ASN A 337 -5.69 22.72 -1.75
N ASP A 338 -5.92 24.04 -1.65
CA ASP A 338 -7.27 24.61 -1.74
C ASP A 338 -7.90 24.39 -3.10
N GLY A 339 -7.15 24.59 -4.19
CA GLY A 339 -7.61 24.35 -5.56
C GLY A 339 -8.01 22.88 -5.80
N ALA A 340 -7.36 21.94 -5.12
CA ALA A 340 -7.67 20.52 -5.23
C ALA A 340 -8.96 20.10 -4.50
N LYS A 341 -9.52 20.95 -3.61
CA LYS A 341 -10.74 20.62 -2.85
C LYS A 341 -11.94 20.28 -3.74
N GLY A 342 -12.00 20.82 -4.96
CA GLY A 342 -13.06 20.55 -5.93
C GLY A 342 -13.00 19.19 -6.63
N LEU A 343 -11.94 18.40 -6.46
CA LEU A 343 -11.85 17.07 -7.05
C LEU A 343 -12.89 16.12 -6.40
N SER A 344 -13.84 15.60 -7.18
CA SER A 344 -14.90 14.68 -6.73
C SER A 344 -14.85 13.35 -7.45
#